data_AF-A0A7U9NJ90-F1
#
_entry.id   AF-A0A7U9NJ90-F1
#
_cell.length_a   1.000
_cell.length_b   1.000
_cell.length_c   1.000
_cell.angle_alpha   90.00
_cell.angle_beta   90.00
_cell.angle_gamma   90.00
#
_symmetry.space_group_name_H-M   'P 1'
#
loop_
_entity.id
_entity.type
_entity.pdbx_description
1 polymer ?
#
loop_
_entity_poly.entity_id
_entity_poly.type
_entity_poly.pdbx_seq_one_letter_code
_entity_poly.pdbx_strand_id
1 'polypeptide(L)'
;MGQDAIIAVKYAGSDEAIELTRGDNSFSIDGLDVTIKGEFGYKLGADGKTKELDETTEAVTFETNVESEKIVKAVSDMVKEYNEILELVNTQLSTRPDRDYFPLTDEQKKEMSESEIKLWEEKAQAGILFGSSELRQLSDDLRWIISPADQQAMEALGISVSESWQDNGKLAFDENKFKAALEKDPDAVKAAFTKDNGIAANLKNTMNKYVNTLGATKGILIEKAGSTHAPLSLLNNSLKTEIDDVDKILENLKARLKSEQDRYISQFTQLETLISQMNSQSSYLSGMGF
;
A
#
# COMPACT_ATOMS: atom_id res chain seq x y z
N MET A 1 26.47 -43.55 34.69
CA MET A 1 26.43 -43.47 33.21
C MET A 1 25.00 -43.18 32.85
N GLY A 2 24.73 -42.09 32.11
CA GLY A 2 23.39 -41.84 31.59
C GLY A 2 23.06 -42.91 30.53
N GLN A 3 21.81 -43.34 30.48
CA GLN A 3 21.29 -44.14 29.38
C GLN A 3 20.74 -43.19 28.33
N ASP A 4 21.00 -43.47 27.06
CA ASP A 4 20.43 -42.69 25.96
C ASP A 4 18.90 -42.91 25.92
N ALA A 5 18.15 -41.86 25.58
CA ALA A 5 16.73 -41.96 25.31
C ALA A 5 16.49 -42.62 23.94
N ILE A 6 15.58 -43.61 23.90
CA ILE A 6 15.18 -44.32 22.68
C ILE A 6 13.71 -44.05 22.41
N ILE A 7 13.37 -43.66 21.18
CA ILE A 7 12.02 -43.25 20.79
C ILE A 7 11.70 -43.83 19.43
N ALA A 8 10.56 -44.49 19.28
CA ALA A 8 10.04 -44.88 17.98
C ALA A 8 9.11 -43.78 17.47
N VAL A 9 9.40 -43.24 16.28
CA VAL A 9 8.62 -42.18 15.63
C VAL A 9 8.07 -42.71 14.31
N LYS A 10 6.76 -42.57 14.10
CA LYS A 10 6.09 -42.87 12.83
C LYS A 10 5.66 -41.56 12.18
N TYR A 11 6.22 -41.25 11.02
CA TYR A 11 5.87 -40.05 10.25
C TYR A 11 4.61 -40.27 9.42
N ALA A 12 3.86 -39.20 9.17
CA ALA A 12 2.68 -39.24 8.30
C ALA A 12 3.07 -39.74 6.89
N GLY A 13 2.39 -40.79 6.41
CA GLY A 13 2.68 -41.41 5.11
C GLY A 13 3.77 -42.51 5.12
N SER A 14 4.39 -42.80 6.27
CA SER A 14 5.24 -43.99 6.47
C SER A 14 4.44 -45.08 7.18
N ASP A 15 4.58 -46.34 6.76
CA ASP A 15 4.03 -47.48 7.50
C ASP A 15 4.99 -47.98 8.59
N GLU A 16 6.27 -47.63 8.49
CA GLU A 16 7.33 -48.05 9.42
C GLU A 16 7.60 -46.98 10.49
N ALA A 17 7.85 -47.45 11.72
CA ALA A 17 8.35 -46.63 12.82
C ALA A 17 9.88 -46.64 12.83
N ILE A 18 10.50 -45.48 13.03
CA ILE A 18 11.94 -45.30 13.07
C ILE A 18 12.37 -45.07 14.52
N GLU A 19 13.31 -45.88 15.01
CA GLU A 19 13.92 -45.67 16.33
C GLU A 19 15.00 -44.59 16.26
N LEU A 20 14.88 -43.61 17.15
CA LEU A 20 15.79 -42.50 17.33
C LEU A 20 16.44 -42.61 18.70
N THR A 21 17.77 -42.63 18.72
CA THR A 21 18.56 -42.54 19.95
C THR A 21 18.97 -41.08 20.19
N ARG A 22 18.79 -40.59 21.41
CA ARG A 22 19.13 -39.23 21.83
C ARG A 22 19.91 -39.28 23.14
N GLY A 23 21.01 -38.53 23.23
CA GLY A 23 21.82 -38.45 24.45
C GLY A 23 21.22 -37.58 25.57
N ASP A 24 20.07 -36.95 25.32
CA ASP A 24 19.32 -36.13 26.28
C ASP A 24 17.83 -36.47 26.20
N ASN A 25 17.11 -36.25 27.30
CA ASN A 25 15.67 -36.46 27.41
C ASN A 25 14.85 -35.29 26.84
N SER A 26 15.51 -34.18 26.47
CA SER A 26 14.91 -33.06 25.73
C SER A 26 15.53 -32.93 24.35
N PHE A 27 14.71 -32.94 23.30
CA PHE A 27 15.16 -32.84 21.91
C PHE A 27 14.03 -32.31 21.02
N SER A 28 14.39 -31.82 19.84
CA SER A 28 13.44 -31.34 18.83
C SER A 28 13.16 -32.44 17.80
N ILE A 29 11.88 -32.66 17.47
CA ILE A 29 11.41 -33.51 16.36
C ILE A 29 10.50 -32.65 15.49
N ASP A 30 10.85 -32.47 14.21
CA ASP A 30 10.09 -31.67 13.23
C ASP A 30 9.69 -30.26 13.74
N GLY A 31 10.56 -29.63 14.54
CA GLY A 31 10.32 -28.29 15.09
C GLY A 31 9.47 -28.26 16.37
N LEU A 32 9.07 -29.42 16.90
CA LEU A 32 8.45 -29.57 18.22
C LEU A 32 9.51 -29.92 19.26
N ASP A 33 9.60 -29.12 20.33
CA ASP A 33 10.44 -29.44 21.48
C ASP A 33 9.71 -30.44 22.39
N VAL A 34 10.31 -31.63 22.55
CA VAL A 34 9.75 -32.74 23.31
C VAL A 34 10.65 -33.04 24.51
N THR A 35 10.05 -33.20 25.70
CA THR A 35 10.74 -33.65 26.90
C THR A 35 10.12 -34.95 27.41
N ILE A 36 10.91 -36.02 27.44
CA ILE A 36 10.49 -37.33 27.96
C ILE A 36 10.64 -37.35 29.47
N LYS A 37 9.57 -37.72 30.18
CA LYS A 37 9.56 -37.80 31.66
C LYS A 37 9.52 -39.24 32.21
N GLY A 38 9.35 -40.23 31.34
CA GLY A 38 9.29 -41.64 31.70
C GLY A 38 9.22 -42.54 30.48
N GLU A 39 9.31 -43.84 30.70
CA GLU A 39 9.26 -44.86 29.65
C GLU A 39 7.81 -45.30 29.40
N PHE A 40 7.40 -45.36 28.14
CA PHE A 40 6.10 -45.87 27.71
C PHE A 40 6.21 -46.52 26.32
N GLY A 41 5.33 -47.46 25.98
CA GLY A 41 5.27 -48.06 24.64
C GLY A 41 6.31 -49.14 24.34
N TYR A 42 7.09 -49.60 25.33
CA TYR A 42 8.04 -50.70 25.18
C TYR A 42 7.77 -51.81 26.19
N LYS A 43 7.92 -53.06 25.76
CA LYS A 43 7.83 -54.27 26.59
C LYS A 43 9.16 -55.01 26.63
N LEU A 44 9.36 -55.85 27.64
CA LEU A 44 10.50 -56.76 27.65
C LEU A 44 10.33 -57.82 26.56
N GLY A 45 11.37 -57.99 25.74
CA GLY A 45 11.47 -59.03 24.74
C GLY A 45 11.55 -60.44 25.36
N ALA A 46 11.42 -61.46 24.52
CA ALA A 46 11.38 -62.86 24.94
C ALA A 46 12.66 -63.33 25.67
N ASP A 47 13.77 -62.61 25.52
CA ASP A 47 15.05 -62.86 26.17
C ASP A 47 15.15 -62.30 27.61
N GLY A 48 14.13 -61.54 28.04
CA GLY A 48 14.06 -60.88 29.35
C GLY A 48 15.09 -59.76 29.55
N LYS A 49 15.74 -59.29 28.48
CA LYS A 49 16.82 -58.29 28.54
C LYS A 49 16.65 -57.15 27.55
N THR A 50 16.15 -57.40 26.33
CA THR A 50 15.86 -56.34 25.36
C THR A 50 14.52 -55.70 25.65
N LYS A 51 14.40 -54.41 25.37
CA LYS A 51 13.10 -53.73 25.27
C LYS A 51 12.73 -53.67 23.80
N GLU A 52 11.51 -54.08 23.48
CA GLU A 52 10.95 -54.08 22.13
C GLU A 52 9.71 -53.19 22.11
N LEU A 53 9.45 -52.55 20.97
CA LEU A 53 8.26 -51.72 20.79
C LEU A 53 7.00 -52.57 21.03
N ASP A 54 6.10 -52.09 21.87
CA ASP A 54 4.82 -52.74 22.10
C ASP A 54 3.76 -52.20 21.14
N GLU A 55 3.56 -52.90 20.02
CA GLU A 55 2.55 -52.55 19.00
C GLU A 55 1.10 -52.52 19.54
N THR A 56 0.86 -53.03 20.75
CA THR A 56 -0.46 -52.99 21.40
C THR A 56 -0.70 -51.73 22.23
N THR A 57 0.35 -50.94 22.50
CA THR A 57 0.24 -49.68 23.22
C THR A 57 -0.21 -48.57 22.28
N GLU A 58 -1.20 -47.77 22.71
CA GLU A 58 -1.65 -46.59 21.95
C GLU A 58 -0.51 -45.58 21.79
N ALA A 59 -0.22 -45.21 20.55
CA ALA A 59 0.80 -44.22 20.24
C ALA A 59 0.33 -42.80 20.62
N VAL A 60 1.24 -42.00 21.17
CA VAL A 60 1.01 -40.57 21.36
C VAL A 60 1.02 -39.88 20.00
N THR A 61 -0.15 -39.45 19.55
CA THR A 61 -0.31 -38.77 18.26
C THR A 61 -0.23 -37.26 18.46
N PHE A 62 0.73 -36.63 17.80
CA PHE A 62 0.81 -35.18 17.71
C PHE A 62 0.12 -34.73 16.43
N GLU A 63 -1.01 -34.05 16.55
CA GLU A 63 -1.66 -33.39 15.43
C GLU A 63 -1.23 -31.92 15.39
N THR A 64 -0.57 -31.52 14.31
CA THR A 64 -0.33 -30.10 14.03
C THR A 64 -1.63 -29.50 13.51
N ASN A 65 -2.41 -28.90 14.39
CA ASN A 65 -3.54 -28.08 13.97
C ASN A 65 -2.99 -26.73 13.51
N VAL A 66 -2.81 -26.57 12.19
CA VAL A 66 -2.52 -25.27 11.59
C VAL A 66 -3.68 -24.34 11.97
N GLU A 67 -3.41 -23.15 12.52
CA GLU A 67 -4.44 -22.14 12.80
C GLU A 67 -5.06 -21.60 11.49
N SER A 68 -5.83 -22.45 10.81
CA SER A 68 -6.33 -22.25 9.45
C SER A 68 -7.23 -21.03 9.36
N GLU A 69 -8.04 -20.77 10.38
CA GLU A 69 -8.92 -19.60 10.44
C GLU A 69 -8.17 -18.27 10.39
N LYS A 70 -7.03 -18.14 11.10
CA LYS A 70 -6.26 -16.89 11.10
C LYS A 70 -5.60 -16.66 9.74
N ILE A 71 -5.09 -17.73 9.12
CA ILE A 71 -4.45 -17.65 7.79
C ILE A 71 -5.49 -17.29 6.73
N VAL A 72 -6.64 -17.99 6.71
CA VAL A 72 -7.74 -17.69 5.78
C VAL A 72 -8.18 -16.24 5.92
N LYS A 73 -8.37 -15.76 7.15
CA LYS A 73 -8.76 -14.37 7.40
C LYS A 73 -7.70 -13.39 6.91
N ALA A 74 -6.43 -13.61 7.20
CA ALA A 74 -5.35 -12.74 6.75
C ALA A 74 -5.27 -12.66 5.21
N VAL A 75 -5.48 -13.77 4.51
CA VAL A 75 -5.52 -13.81 3.05
C VAL A 75 -6.77 -13.11 2.51
N SER A 76 -7.94 -13.32 3.14
CA SER A 76 -9.19 -12.64 2.80
C SER A 76 -9.04 -11.11 2.92
N ASP A 77 -8.50 -10.65 4.05
CA ASP A 77 -8.23 -9.23 4.33
C ASP A 77 -7.22 -8.67 3.31
N MET A 78 -6.14 -9.40 2.98
CA MET A 78 -5.17 -9.00 1.96
C MET A 78 -5.81 -8.83 0.57
N VAL A 79 -6.66 -9.78 0.15
CA VAL A 79 -7.37 -9.72 -1.14
C VAL A 79 -8.32 -8.53 -1.18
N LYS A 80 -9.03 -8.28 -0.07
CA LYS A 80 -9.93 -7.13 0.05
C LYS A 80 -9.17 -5.81 -0.05
N GLU A 81 -8.11 -5.62 0.74
CA GLU A 81 -7.30 -4.41 0.71
C GLU A 81 -6.66 -4.18 -0.66
N TYR A 82 -6.16 -5.23 -1.31
CA TYR A 82 -5.65 -5.15 -2.69
C TYR A 82 -6.73 -4.63 -3.65
N ASN A 83 -7.94 -5.17 -3.58
CA ASN A 83 -9.05 -4.77 -4.45
C ASN A 83 -9.48 -3.32 -4.19
N GLU A 84 -9.49 -2.88 -2.92
CA GLU A 84 -9.79 -1.49 -2.55
C GLU A 84 -8.74 -0.52 -3.10
N ILE A 85 -7.45 -0.86 -2.99
CA ILE A 85 -6.36 -0.04 -3.56
C ILE A 85 -6.49 0.02 -5.08
N LEU A 86 -6.68 -1.12 -5.73
CA LEU A 86 -6.83 -1.18 -7.19
C LEU A 86 -8.03 -0.35 -7.66
N GLU A 87 -9.16 -0.43 -6.96
CA GLU A 87 -10.35 0.36 -7.26
C GLU A 87 -10.12 1.85 -7.07
N LEU A 88 -9.48 2.25 -5.97
CA LEU A 88 -9.13 3.65 -5.71
C LEU A 88 -8.21 4.19 -6.80
N VAL A 89 -7.13 3.48 -7.13
CA VAL A 89 -6.16 3.88 -8.17
C VAL A 89 -6.86 4.04 -9.51
N ASN A 90 -7.67 3.06 -9.92
CA ASN A 90 -8.39 3.12 -11.19
C ASN A 90 -9.44 4.24 -11.22
N THR A 91 -10.14 4.47 -10.11
CA THR A 91 -11.09 5.59 -9.98
C THR A 91 -10.38 6.92 -10.17
N GLN A 92 -9.27 7.14 -9.47
CA GLN A 92 -8.48 8.37 -9.61
C GLN A 92 -7.87 8.54 -11.01
N LEU A 93 -7.44 7.44 -11.63
CA LEU A 93 -6.88 7.46 -12.99
C LEU A 93 -7.92 7.81 -14.06
N SER A 94 -9.17 7.37 -13.87
CA SER A 94 -10.23 7.43 -14.90
C SER A 94 -11.24 8.57 -14.72
N THR A 95 -11.38 9.10 -13.50
CA THR A 95 -12.28 10.23 -13.20
C THR A 95 -11.80 11.47 -13.95
N ARG A 96 -12.60 11.97 -14.89
CA ARG A 96 -12.27 13.18 -15.64
C ARG A 96 -12.46 14.42 -14.76
N PRO A 97 -11.57 15.42 -14.86
CA PRO A 97 -11.74 16.67 -14.14
C PRO A 97 -12.95 17.43 -14.70
N ASP A 98 -13.73 18.00 -13.80
CA ASP A 98 -14.80 18.92 -14.16
C ASP A 98 -14.20 20.32 -14.38
N ARG A 99 -14.18 20.77 -15.64
CA ARG A 99 -13.52 22.03 -16.02
C ARG A 99 -14.29 23.27 -15.60
N ASP A 100 -15.52 23.11 -15.10
CA ASP A 100 -16.33 24.22 -14.60
C ASP A 100 -16.01 24.57 -13.14
N TYR A 101 -15.26 23.70 -12.43
CA TYR A 101 -14.93 23.86 -11.01
C TYR A 101 -13.43 24.12 -10.81
N PHE A 102 -13.06 25.39 -10.70
CA PHE A 102 -11.70 25.83 -10.37
C PHE A 102 -11.50 25.98 -8.85
N PRO A 103 -10.25 25.96 -8.35
CA PRO A 103 -9.96 26.32 -6.97
C PRO A 103 -10.50 27.71 -6.63
N LEU A 104 -11.28 27.81 -5.55
CA LEU A 104 -11.88 29.06 -5.10
C LEU A 104 -10.82 30.02 -4.54
N THR A 105 -10.93 31.30 -4.86
CA THR A 105 -10.13 32.35 -4.20
C THR A 105 -10.64 32.62 -2.79
N ASP A 106 -9.80 33.24 -1.96
CA ASP A 106 -10.19 33.61 -0.60
C ASP A 106 -11.39 34.56 -0.55
N GLU A 107 -11.55 35.42 -1.56
CA GLU A 107 -12.73 36.28 -1.71
C GLU A 107 -13.99 35.46 -2.02
N GLN A 108 -13.91 34.53 -2.97
CA GLN A 108 -15.06 33.68 -3.32
C GLN A 108 -15.50 32.81 -2.14
N LYS A 109 -14.54 32.26 -1.37
CA LYS A 109 -14.86 31.49 -0.16
C LYS A 109 -15.59 32.32 0.89
N LYS A 110 -15.29 33.62 1.04
CA LYS A 110 -16.00 34.49 1.99
C LYS A 110 -17.46 34.76 1.60
N GLU A 111 -17.80 34.61 0.32
CA GLU A 111 -19.14 34.82 -0.22
C GLU A 111 -19.99 33.55 -0.23
N MET A 112 -19.42 32.40 0.12
CA MET A 112 -20.07 31.08 0.08
C MET A 112 -20.25 30.49 1.49
N SER A 113 -21.25 29.63 1.66
CA SER A 113 -21.38 28.83 2.88
C SER A 113 -20.36 27.69 2.93
N GLU A 114 -20.03 27.21 4.14
CA GLU A 114 -19.10 26.08 4.33
C GLU A 114 -19.51 24.83 3.53
N SER A 115 -20.82 24.53 3.45
CA SER A 115 -21.33 23.40 2.67
C SER A 115 -21.12 23.57 1.17
N GLU A 116 -21.28 24.80 0.65
CA GLU A 116 -21.06 25.08 -0.77
C GLU A 116 -19.57 25.03 -1.10
N ILE A 117 -18.72 25.58 -0.23
CA ILE A 117 -17.25 25.50 -0.38
C ILE A 117 -16.83 24.04 -0.43
N LYS A 118 -17.30 23.20 0.50
CA LYS A 118 -16.96 21.78 0.54
C LYS A 118 -17.37 21.05 -0.74
N LEU A 119 -18.62 21.23 -1.19
CA LEU A 119 -19.11 20.60 -2.41
C LEU A 119 -18.34 21.07 -3.65
N TRP A 120 -17.99 22.36 -3.70
CA TRP A 120 -17.20 22.94 -4.78
C TRP A 120 -15.77 22.39 -4.79
N GLU A 121 -15.12 22.34 -3.64
CA GLU A 121 -13.77 21.80 -3.48
C GLU A 121 -13.73 20.30 -3.83
N GLU A 122 -14.73 19.51 -3.44
CA GLU A 122 -14.85 18.10 -3.85
C GLU A 122 -14.90 17.96 -5.37
N LYS A 123 -15.68 18.81 -6.06
CA LYS A 123 -15.74 18.81 -7.53
C LYS A 123 -14.46 19.32 -8.19
N ALA A 124 -13.84 20.35 -7.63
CA ALA A 124 -12.58 20.89 -8.12
C ALA A 124 -11.41 19.91 -7.92
N GLN A 125 -11.47 19.07 -6.89
CA GLN A 125 -10.48 18.02 -6.62
C GLN A 125 -10.70 16.76 -7.47
N ALA A 126 -11.94 16.51 -7.88
CA ALA A 126 -12.27 15.36 -8.70
C ALA A 126 -11.46 15.37 -10.00
N GLY A 127 -10.81 14.25 -10.30
CA GLY A 127 -10.04 14.08 -11.53
C GLY A 127 -8.73 14.85 -11.61
N ILE A 128 -8.21 15.41 -10.50
CA ILE A 128 -6.86 15.99 -10.46
C ILE A 128 -5.79 14.95 -10.87
N LEU A 129 -6.00 13.68 -10.54
CA LEU A 129 -5.08 12.58 -10.85
C LEU A 129 -5.43 11.86 -12.16
N PHE A 130 -6.37 12.41 -12.94
CA PHE A 130 -6.78 11.84 -14.22
C PHE A 130 -5.59 11.65 -15.14
N GLY A 131 -5.38 10.41 -15.58
CA GLY A 131 -4.28 10.08 -16.49
C GLY A 131 -2.87 10.24 -15.91
N SER A 132 -2.70 10.34 -14.58
CA SER A 132 -1.38 10.33 -13.93
C SER A 132 -0.55 9.13 -14.40
N SER A 133 0.70 9.40 -14.81
CA SER A 133 1.65 8.37 -15.22
C SER A 133 2.03 7.44 -14.08
N GLU A 134 2.19 7.97 -12.88
CA GLU A 134 2.57 7.24 -11.67
C GLU A 134 1.45 6.29 -11.24
N LEU A 135 0.19 6.75 -11.25
CA LEU A 135 -0.96 5.90 -10.96
C LEU A 135 -1.19 4.85 -12.06
N ARG A 136 -0.94 5.20 -13.33
CA ARG A 136 -1.01 4.22 -14.42
C ARG A 136 -0.01 3.10 -14.21
N GLN A 137 1.23 3.46 -13.90
CA GLN A 137 2.28 2.49 -13.63
C GLN A 137 1.95 1.62 -12.41
N LEU A 138 1.41 2.22 -11.34
CA LEU A 138 0.96 1.47 -10.16
C LEU A 138 -0.16 0.49 -10.53
N SER A 139 -1.16 0.93 -11.28
CA SER A 139 -2.25 0.05 -11.73
C SER A 139 -1.73 -1.11 -12.57
N ASP A 140 -0.79 -0.86 -13.47
CA ASP A 140 -0.18 -1.90 -14.31
C ASP A 140 0.63 -2.89 -13.46
N ASP A 141 1.47 -2.41 -12.53
CA ASP A 141 2.25 -3.28 -11.64
C ASP A 141 1.34 -4.11 -10.72
N LEU A 142 0.26 -3.54 -10.20
CA LEU A 142 -0.73 -4.27 -9.40
C LEU A 142 -1.42 -5.35 -10.22
N ARG A 143 -1.77 -5.08 -11.48
CA ARG A 143 -2.42 -6.06 -12.37
C ARG A 143 -1.54 -7.29 -12.63
N TRP A 144 -0.22 -7.12 -12.62
CA TRP A 144 0.74 -8.20 -12.87
C TRP A 144 1.31 -8.83 -11.60
N ILE A 145 0.67 -8.62 -10.45
CA ILE A 145 1.12 -9.15 -9.17
C ILE A 145 1.13 -10.69 -9.11
N ILE A 146 0.16 -11.32 -9.79
CA ILE A 146 0.16 -12.75 -10.07
C ILE A 146 0.62 -12.92 -11.51
N SER A 147 1.80 -13.52 -11.69
CA SER A 147 2.32 -13.80 -13.03
C SER A 147 1.40 -14.79 -13.76
N PRO A 148 1.25 -14.69 -15.09
CA PRO A 148 0.48 -15.68 -15.86
C PRO A 148 0.90 -17.13 -15.61
N ALA A 149 2.18 -17.36 -15.33
CA ALA A 149 2.71 -18.70 -15.06
C ALA A 149 2.24 -19.25 -13.70
N ASP A 150 1.96 -18.38 -12.73
CA ASP A 150 1.52 -18.77 -11.38
C ASP A 150 -0.01 -18.77 -11.23
N GLN A 151 -0.77 -18.20 -12.18
CA GLN A 151 -2.24 -18.09 -12.09
C GLN A 151 -2.94 -19.43 -11.86
N GLN A 152 -2.55 -20.47 -12.60
CA GLN A 152 -3.15 -21.80 -12.45
C GLN A 152 -2.89 -22.39 -11.06
N ALA A 153 -1.67 -22.19 -10.53
CA ALA A 153 -1.32 -22.67 -9.20
C ALA A 153 -2.09 -21.91 -8.12
N MET A 154 -2.25 -20.59 -8.28
CA MET A 154 -3.01 -19.77 -7.35
C MET A 154 -4.50 -20.08 -7.37
N GLU A 155 -5.07 -20.36 -8.55
CA GLU A 155 -6.48 -20.73 -8.68
C GLU A 155 -6.76 -22.07 -7.99
N ALA A 156 -5.82 -23.02 -8.06
CA ALA A 156 -5.89 -24.27 -7.30
C ALA A 156 -5.88 -24.05 -5.78
N LEU A 157 -5.29 -22.94 -5.31
CA LEU A 157 -5.34 -22.49 -3.92
C LEU A 157 -6.58 -21.65 -3.60
N GLY A 158 -7.47 -21.38 -4.58
CA GLY A 158 -8.66 -20.56 -4.37
C GLY A 158 -8.44 -19.06 -4.56
N ILE A 159 -7.34 -18.62 -5.17
CA ILE A 159 -7.10 -17.21 -5.51
C ILE A 159 -7.01 -17.08 -7.02
N SER A 160 -7.92 -16.31 -7.61
CA SER A 160 -7.96 -16.08 -9.07
C SER A 160 -7.90 -14.60 -9.39
N VAL A 161 -7.41 -14.27 -10.58
CA VAL A 161 -7.46 -12.91 -11.14
C VAL A 161 -8.73 -12.80 -11.96
N SER A 162 -9.48 -11.71 -11.81
CA SER A 162 -10.68 -11.49 -12.63
C SER A 162 -10.32 -11.43 -14.12
N GLU A 163 -11.07 -12.19 -14.91
CA GLU A 163 -10.98 -12.20 -16.37
C GLU A 163 -11.62 -10.95 -17.01
N SER A 164 -12.46 -10.24 -16.25
CA SER A 164 -13.14 -9.04 -16.75
C SER A 164 -12.14 -7.90 -16.91
N TRP A 165 -12.10 -7.33 -18.11
CA TRP A 165 -11.28 -6.15 -18.37
C TRP A 165 -11.70 -4.93 -17.52
N GLN A 166 -12.97 -4.87 -17.11
CA GLN A 166 -13.53 -3.81 -16.26
C GLN A 166 -13.03 -3.91 -14.81
N ASP A 167 -12.62 -5.10 -14.38
CA ASP A 167 -12.18 -5.35 -13.02
C ASP A 167 -10.70 -5.01 -12.82
N ASN A 168 -9.99 -4.61 -13.88
CA ASN A 168 -8.60 -4.14 -13.84
C ASN A 168 -7.60 -5.07 -13.12
N GLY A 169 -7.91 -6.37 -13.02
CA GLY A 169 -7.07 -7.34 -12.32
C GLY A 169 -7.43 -7.58 -10.85
N LYS A 170 -8.66 -7.24 -10.41
CA LYS A 170 -9.17 -7.61 -9.08
C LYS A 170 -8.97 -9.10 -8.81
N LEU A 171 -8.66 -9.43 -7.56
CA LEU A 171 -8.52 -10.81 -7.10
C LEU A 171 -9.86 -11.31 -6.55
N ALA A 172 -10.17 -12.57 -6.84
CA ALA A 172 -11.28 -13.30 -6.24
C ALA A 172 -10.74 -14.39 -5.31
N PHE A 173 -11.36 -14.53 -4.14
CA PHE A 173 -10.96 -15.47 -3.10
C PHE A 173 -12.08 -16.48 -2.80
N ASP A 174 -11.78 -17.76 -3.01
CA ASP A 174 -12.62 -18.90 -2.63
C ASP A 174 -12.11 -19.47 -1.31
N GLU A 175 -12.72 -19.02 -0.21
CA GLU A 175 -12.35 -19.45 1.14
C GLU A 175 -12.40 -20.97 1.33
N ASN A 176 -13.36 -21.65 0.69
CA ASN A 176 -13.54 -23.09 0.86
C ASN A 176 -12.41 -23.86 0.15
N LYS A 177 -12.07 -23.47 -1.08
CA LYS A 177 -10.92 -24.05 -1.79
C LYS A 177 -9.61 -23.77 -1.06
N PHE A 178 -9.43 -22.55 -0.54
CA PHE A 178 -8.23 -22.19 0.20
C PHE A 178 -8.10 -23.00 1.49
N LYS A 179 -9.18 -23.16 2.26
CA LYS A 179 -9.20 -24.02 3.45
C LYS A 179 -8.83 -25.46 3.11
N ALA A 180 -9.45 -26.03 2.07
CA ALA A 180 -9.15 -27.39 1.63
C ALA A 180 -7.68 -27.55 1.16
N ALA A 181 -7.13 -26.55 0.48
CA ALA A 181 -5.73 -26.54 0.07
C ALA A 181 -4.78 -26.47 1.27
N LEU A 182 -5.10 -25.65 2.26
CA LEU A 182 -4.32 -25.49 3.49
C LEU A 182 -4.34 -26.75 4.37
N GLU A 183 -5.47 -27.45 4.44
CA GLU A 183 -5.58 -28.74 5.14
C GLU A 183 -4.83 -29.86 4.42
N LYS A 184 -4.79 -29.81 3.08
CA LYS A 184 -4.13 -30.84 2.28
C LYS A 184 -2.61 -30.68 2.22
N ASP A 185 -2.12 -29.47 1.99
CA ASP A 185 -0.70 -29.18 1.82
C ASP A 185 -0.37 -27.74 2.26
N PRO A 186 -0.15 -27.52 3.57
CA PRO A 186 0.16 -26.20 4.09
C PRO A 186 1.51 -25.64 3.61
N ASP A 187 2.47 -26.51 3.28
CA ASP A 187 3.77 -26.11 2.77
C ASP A 187 3.67 -25.57 1.34
N ALA A 188 2.83 -26.17 0.49
CA ALA A 188 2.51 -25.62 -0.84
C ALA A 188 1.85 -24.24 -0.75
N VAL A 189 0.91 -24.05 0.17
CA VAL A 189 0.28 -22.73 0.39
C VAL A 189 1.33 -21.72 0.84
N LYS A 190 2.15 -22.07 1.82
CA LYS A 190 3.24 -21.20 2.30
C LYS A 190 4.18 -20.82 1.14
N ALA A 191 4.64 -21.80 0.37
CA ALA A 191 5.53 -21.58 -0.76
C ALA A 191 4.92 -20.64 -1.81
N ALA A 192 3.62 -20.77 -2.10
CA ALA A 192 2.93 -19.90 -3.06
C ALA A 192 2.91 -18.41 -2.63
N PHE A 193 2.94 -18.13 -1.33
CA PHE A 193 2.93 -16.77 -0.81
C PHE A 193 4.33 -16.22 -0.55
N THR A 194 5.25 -17.05 -0.02
CA THR A 194 6.52 -16.57 0.56
C THR A 194 7.75 -16.82 -0.31
N LYS A 195 7.66 -17.61 -1.39
CA LYS A 195 8.77 -17.73 -2.36
C LYS A 195 9.11 -16.37 -2.96
N ASP A 196 10.27 -16.23 -3.59
CA ASP A 196 10.72 -14.94 -4.17
C ASP A 196 9.71 -14.33 -5.17
N ASN A 197 8.98 -15.18 -5.90
CA ASN A 197 7.88 -14.80 -6.81
C ASN A 197 6.48 -15.06 -6.24
N GLY A 198 6.37 -15.23 -4.92
CA GLY A 198 5.09 -15.46 -4.25
C GLY A 198 4.27 -14.18 -4.17
N ILE A 199 2.95 -14.31 -4.06
CA ILE A 199 2.05 -13.13 -4.09
C ILE A 199 2.41 -12.12 -3.01
N ALA A 200 2.69 -12.56 -1.77
CA ALA A 200 3.01 -11.65 -0.69
C ALA A 200 4.36 -10.94 -0.92
N ALA A 201 5.34 -11.63 -1.48
CA ALA A 201 6.62 -11.04 -1.87
C ALA A 201 6.43 -10.00 -2.99
N ASN A 202 5.66 -10.34 -4.04
CA ASN A 202 5.36 -9.44 -5.16
C ASN A 202 4.57 -8.21 -4.70
N LEU A 203 3.58 -8.39 -3.82
CA LEU A 203 2.80 -7.31 -3.23
C LEU A 203 3.70 -6.36 -2.44
N LYS A 204 4.52 -6.92 -1.55
CA LYS A 204 5.47 -6.14 -0.76
C LYS A 204 6.44 -5.35 -1.63
N ASN A 205 7.00 -5.98 -2.66
CA ASN A 205 7.94 -5.32 -3.58
C ASN A 205 7.26 -4.20 -4.37
N THR A 206 6.05 -4.46 -4.87
CA THR A 206 5.23 -3.47 -5.58
C THR A 206 4.91 -2.30 -4.65
N MET A 207 4.37 -2.55 -3.46
CA MET A 207 4.05 -1.49 -2.51
C MET A 207 5.29 -0.71 -2.10
N ASN A 208 6.42 -1.36 -1.84
CA ASN A 208 7.67 -0.67 -1.52
C ASN A 208 8.14 0.25 -2.67
N LYS A 209 7.97 -0.15 -3.93
CA LYS A 209 8.31 0.70 -5.08
C LYS A 209 7.54 2.03 -5.06
N TYR A 210 6.31 2.07 -4.56
CA TYR A 210 5.45 3.26 -4.61
C TYR A 210 5.38 4.03 -3.30
N VAL A 211 5.35 3.34 -2.15
CA VAL A 211 5.05 3.95 -0.85
C VAL A 211 6.17 3.76 0.19
N ASN A 212 7.32 3.17 -0.18
CA ASN A 212 8.41 3.02 0.78
C ASN A 212 8.87 4.37 1.33
N THR A 213 8.84 4.49 2.64
CA THR A 213 9.25 5.70 3.39
C THR A 213 10.68 5.59 3.92
N LEU A 214 11.29 4.41 3.86
CA LEU A 214 12.58 4.09 4.46
C LEU A 214 13.71 4.13 3.44
N GLY A 215 14.95 4.32 3.90
CA GLY A 215 16.13 4.33 3.05
C GLY A 215 16.35 5.64 2.28
N ALA A 216 17.36 5.63 1.42
CA ALA A 216 17.77 6.79 0.61
C ALA A 216 16.81 7.05 -0.56
N THR A 217 16.31 5.99 -1.20
CA THR A 217 15.34 6.08 -2.28
C THR A 217 13.94 5.88 -1.71
N LYS A 218 13.08 6.90 -1.80
CA LYS A 218 11.67 6.76 -1.40
C LYS A 218 10.86 6.16 -2.54
N GLY A 219 9.66 5.70 -2.20
CA GLY A 219 8.71 5.23 -3.20
C GLY A 219 8.26 6.36 -4.14
N ILE A 220 7.85 6.00 -5.35
CA ILE A 220 7.49 6.95 -6.42
C ILE A 220 6.46 7.99 -5.97
N LEU A 221 5.42 7.58 -5.23
CA LEU A 221 4.38 8.49 -4.76
C LEU A 221 4.89 9.40 -3.64
N ILE A 222 5.84 8.91 -2.83
CA ILE A 222 6.48 9.68 -1.77
C ILE A 222 7.40 10.76 -2.36
N GLU A 223 8.17 10.43 -3.39
CA GLU A 223 8.99 11.42 -4.11
C GLU A 223 8.13 12.45 -4.86
N LYS A 224 6.91 12.07 -5.29
CA LYS A 224 5.98 12.97 -5.97
C LYS A 224 5.31 13.94 -4.99
N ALA A 225 4.70 13.44 -3.92
CA ALA A 225 3.79 14.21 -3.05
C ALA A 225 4.19 14.25 -1.56
N GLY A 226 5.20 13.48 -1.15
CA GLY A 226 5.54 13.29 0.26
C GLY A 226 4.54 12.41 1.02
N SER A 227 4.81 12.19 2.31
CA SER A 227 3.92 11.43 3.19
C SER A 227 4.05 11.87 4.64
N THR A 228 2.94 11.81 5.38
CA THR A 228 2.91 12.01 6.84
C THR A 228 3.76 10.98 7.58
N HIS A 229 3.95 9.79 7.01
CA HIS A 229 4.81 8.74 7.53
C HIS A 229 6.30 8.96 7.21
N ALA A 230 6.63 9.96 6.40
CA ALA A 230 7.98 10.41 6.12
C ALA A 230 8.05 11.95 6.15
N PRO A 231 7.98 12.60 7.32
CA PRO A 231 7.76 14.05 7.41
C PRO A 231 8.74 14.92 6.60
N LEU A 232 10.00 14.50 6.49
CA LEU A 232 11.00 15.21 5.67
C LEU A 232 10.66 15.23 4.18
N SER A 233 9.97 14.20 3.66
CA SER A 233 9.51 14.16 2.26
C SER A 233 8.42 15.19 1.96
N LEU A 234 7.65 15.65 2.96
CA LEU A 234 6.66 16.71 2.76
C LEU A 234 7.31 18.07 2.44
N LEU A 235 8.54 18.26 2.90
CA LEU A 235 9.31 19.48 2.64
C LEU A 235 10.13 19.40 1.36
N ASN A 236 10.37 18.19 0.85
CA ASN A 236 11.19 17.95 -0.32
C ASN A 236 10.57 16.84 -1.17
N ASN A 237 9.73 17.25 -2.12
CA ASN A 237 9.10 16.41 -3.13
C ASN A 237 8.81 17.23 -4.38
N SER A 238 8.46 16.55 -5.47
CA SER A 238 8.24 17.18 -6.77
C SER A 238 7.12 18.23 -6.73
N LEU A 239 5.97 17.91 -6.12
CA LEU A 239 4.86 18.86 -6.02
C LEU A 239 5.23 20.09 -5.20
N LYS A 240 6.02 19.93 -4.13
CA LYS A 240 6.51 21.07 -3.32
C LYS A 240 7.42 21.98 -4.14
N THR A 241 8.31 21.42 -4.95
CA THR A 241 9.15 22.20 -5.87
C THR A 241 8.31 22.94 -6.91
N GLU A 242 7.32 22.26 -7.51
CA GLU A 242 6.39 22.88 -8.46
C GLU A 242 5.63 24.06 -7.82
N ILE A 243 5.13 23.89 -6.58
CA ILE A 243 4.48 24.95 -5.80
C ILE A 243 5.44 26.13 -5.57
N ASP A 244 6.67 25.87 -5.12
CA ASP A 244 7.65 26.93 -4.85
C ASP A 244 8.01 27.73 -6.11
N ASP A 245 8.06 27.08 -7.27
CA ASP A 245 8.33 27.76 -8.53
C ASP A 245 7.14 28.60 -8.99
N VAL A 246 5.92 28.12 -8.79
CA VAL A 246 4.70 28.91 -9.02
C VAL A 246 4.65 30.13 -8.08
N ASP A 247 5.01 29.98 -6.81
CA ASP A 247 5.06 31.09 -5.86
C ASP A 247 6.07 32.16 -6.29
N LYS A 248 7.26 31.77 -6.76
CA LYS A 248 8.23 32.72 -7.32
C LYS A 248 7.69 33.47 -8.54
N ILE A 249 6.97 32.78 -9.43
CA ILE A 249 6.32 33.40 -10.58
C ILE A 249 5.28 34.42 -10.11
N LEU A 250 4.46 34.03 -9.13
CA LEU A 250 3.42 34.88 -8.57
C LEU A 250 4.01 36.16 -7.95
N GLU A 251 5.09 36.05 -7.18
CA GLU A 251 5.76 37.22 -6.59
C GLU A 251 6.32 38.18 -7.65
N ASN A 252 6.90 37.66 -8.73
CA ASN A 252 7.36 38.48 -9.85
C ASN A 252 6.19 39.19 -10.57
N LEU A 253 5.06 38.51 -10.76
CA LEU A 253 3.87 39.10 -11.37
C LEU A 253 3.26 40.19 -10.48
N LYS A 254 3.20 39.98 -9.16
CA LYS A 254 2.76 40.99 -8.19
C LYS A 254 3.65 42.23 -8.22
N ALA A 255 4.97 42.04 -8.25
CA ALA A 255 5.93 43.15 -8.35
C ALA A 255 5.74 43.97 -9.65
N ARG A 256 5.49 43.30 -10.77
CA ARG A 256 5.20 43.94 -12.05
C ARG A 256 3.88 44.70 -12.03
N LEU A 257 2.80 44.09 -11.50
CA LEU A 257 1.50 44.75 -11.36
C LEU A 257 1.59 46.02 -10.52
N LYS A 258 2.34 45.98 -9.41
CA LYS A 258 2.58 47.15 -8.57
C LYS A 258 3.30 48.26 -9.33
N SER A 259 4.35 47.94 -10.09
CA SER A 259 5.07 48.92 -10.89
C SER A 259 4.20 49.57 -11.98
N GLU A 260 3.33 48.78 -12.61
CA GLU A 260 2.36 49.29 -13.59
C GLU A 260 1.32 50.20 -12.94
N GLN A 261 0.80 49.82 -11.76
CA GLN A 261 -0.11 50.64 -10.97
C GLN A 261 0.53 51.98 -10.58
N ASP A 262 1.77 51.97 -10.07
CA ASP A 262 2.51 53.18 -9.71
C ASP A 262 2.71 54.10 -10.92
N ARG A 263 3.00 53.53 -12.10
CA ARG A 263 3.11 54.27 -13.36
C ARG A 263 1.79 54.95 -13.72
N TYR A 264 0.68 54.22 -13.68
CA TYR A 264 -0.64 54.78 -14.00
C TYR A 264 -1.08 55.85 -12.99
N ILE A 265 -0.82 55.66 -11.70
CA ILE A 265 -1.08 56.68 -10.67
C ILE A 265 -0.24 57.94 -10.94
N SER A 266 1.03 57.79 -11.32
CA SER A 266 1.89 58.93 -11.65
C SER A 266 1.39 59.68 -12.89
N GLN A 267 1.02 58.97 -13.96
CA GLN A 267 0.44 59.56 -15.16
C GLN A 267 -0.88 60.29 -14.87
N PHE A 268 -1.76 59.67 -14.07
CA PHE A 268 -3.02 60.29 -13.64
C PHE A 268 -2.76 61.57 -12.83
N THR A 269 -1.83 61.53 -11.87
CA THR A 269 -1.44 62.71 -11.07
C THR A 269 -0.85 63.84 -11.92
N GLN A 270 -0.05 63.51 -12.93
CA GLN A 270 0.50 64.49 -13.88
C GLN A 270 -0.61 65.11 -14.74
N LEU A 271 -1.57 64.31 -15.20
CA LEU A 271 -2.74 64.79 -15.93
C LEU A 271 -3.59 65.73 -15.07
N GLU A 272 -3.87 65.37 -13.82
CA GLU A 272 -4.58 66.24 -12.87
C GLU A 272 -3.85 67.57 -12.63
N THR A 273 -2.52 67.52 -12.52
CA THR A 273 -1.69 68.73 -12.37
C THR A 273 -1.77 69.62 -13.61
N LEU A 274 -1.66 69.02 -14.81
CA LEU A 274 -1.79 69.74 -16.08
C LEU A 274 -3.18 70.34 -16.25
N ILE A 275 -4.25 69.62 -15.91
CA ILE A 275 -5.63 70.14 -15.94
C ILE A 275 -5.77 71.32 -14.98
N SER A 276 -5.24 71.23 -13.76
CA SER A 276 -5.25 72.34 -12.80
C SER A 276 -4.49 73.57 -13.31
N GLN A 277 -3.32 73.37 -13.92
CA GLN A 277 -2.56 74.44 -14.57
C GLN A 277 -3.33 75.05 -15.74
N MET A 278 -3.93 74.24 -16.61
CA MET A 278 -4.76 74.72 -17.73
C MET A 278 -5.98 75.51 -17.23
N ASN A 279 -6.65 75.05 -16.18
CA ASN A 279 -7.78 75.75 -15.58
C ASN A 279 -7.37 77.10 -14.97
N SER A 280 -6.24 77.15 -14.27
CA SER A 280 -5.70 78.41 -13.74
C SER A 280 -5.27 79.38 -14.85
N GLN A 281 -4.68 78.87 -15.94
CA GLN A 281 -4.33 79.67 -17.12
C GLN A 281 -5.57 80.17 -17.87
N SER A 282 -6.59 79.32 -18.06
CA SER A 282 -7.88 79.70 -18.64
C SER A 282 -8.57 80.78 -17.80
N SER A 283 -8.49 80.66 -16.46
CA SER A 283 -9.04 81.66 -15.53
C SER A 283 -8.26 82.98 -15.61
N TYR A 284 -6.93 82.92 -15.71
CA TYR A 284 -6.09 84.10 -15.89
C TYR A 284 -6.34 84.80 -17.23
N LEU A 285 -6.47 84.05 -18.33
CA LEU A 285 -6.82 84.60 -19.65
C LEU A 285 -8.23 85.17 -19.67
N SER A 286 -9.19 84.52 -19.00
CA SER A 286 -10.56 85.04 -18.84
C SER A 286 -10.59 86.31 -17.97
N GLY A 287 -9.64 86.47 -17.04
CA GLY A 287 -9.46 87.68 -16.23
C GLY A 287 -8.59 88.77 -16.89
N MET A 288 -7.93 88.46 -18.01
CA MET A 288 -7.09 89.38 -18.79
C MET A 288 -7.71 89.86 -20.11
N GLY A 289 -8.91 89.37 -20.50
CA GLY A 289 -9.80 90.14 -21.38
C GLY A 289 -10.34 91.36 -20.61
N PHE A 290 -10.31 92.60 -21.10
CA PHE A 290 -10.95 93.12 -22.33
C PHE A 290 -12.42 92.73 -22.45
#